data_AF-A0A7Z9FUI6-F1
#
_entry.id   AF-A0A7Z9FUI6-F1
#
_cell.length_a   1.000
_cell.length_b   1.000
_cell.length_c   1.000
_cell.angle_alpha   90.00
_cell.angle_beta   90.00
_cell.angle_gamma   90.00
#
_symmetry.space_group_name_H-M   'P 1'
#
loop_
_entity.id
_entity.type
_entity.pdbx_description
1 polymer ?
#
loop_
_entity_poly.entity_id
_entity_poly.type
_entity_poly.pdbx_seq_one_letter_code
_entity_poly.pdbx_strand_id
1 'polypeptide(L)'
;MIMDFAASDLPLSTPMDVRLNITKLADVAFPLRWGIIGAGSISAQWVMCLRECEGATVTAVAARSADRAKEFAAKYSITSSYGSYAEMVAAPDVDIVYVGTI
;
A
#
# COMPACT_ATOMS: atom_id res chain seq x y z
N MET A 1 -18.91 -15.66 19.12
CA MET A 1 -19.77 -14.61 19.70
C MET A 1 -19.18 -13.28 19.23
N ILE A 2 -19.76 -12.68 18.19
CA ILE A 2 -19.27 -11.40 17.65
C ILE A 2 -19.82 -10.33 18.60
N MET A 3 -18.93 -9.60 19.27
CA MET A 3 -19.31 -8.48 20.13
C MET A 3 -19.75 -7.34 19.22
N ASP A 4 -20.99 -6.91 19.36
CA ASP A 4 -21.57 -5.79 18.61
C ASP A 4 -21.10 -4.49 19.29
N PHE A 5 -20.03 -3.88 18.79
CA PHE A 5 -19.54 -2.59 19.29
C PHE A 5 -20.33 -1.47 18.64
N ALA A 6 -20.85 -0.53 19.44
CA ALA A 6 -21.42 0.68 18.88
C ALA A 6 -20.31 1.50 18.20
N ALA A 7 -20.64 2.23 17.14
CA ALA A 7 -19.74 3.14 16.42
C ALA A 7 -18.90 4.08 17.34
N SER A 8 -19.43 4.42 18.52
CA SER A 8 -18.78 5.22 19.56
C SER A 8 -17.63 4.54 20.29
N ASP A 9 -17.52 3.21 20.19
CA ASP A 9 -16.60 2.41 21.02
C ASP A 9 -15.30 2.04 20.26
N LEU A 10 -15.21 2.43 18.99
CA LEU A 10 -14.03 2.21 18.16
C LEU A 10 -12.93 3.25 18.45
N PRO A 11 -11.65 2.86 18.46
CA PRO A 11 -10.53 3.79 18.65
C PRO A 11 -10.59 4.97 17.69
N LEU A 12 -10.08 6.14 18.11
CA LEU A 12 -9.94 7.29 17.21
C LEU A 12 -8.99 7.03 16.03
N SER A 13 -8.11 6.03 16.14
CA SER A 13 -7.28 5.53 15.05
C SER A 13 -8.07 4.79 13.97
N THR A 14 -9.30 4.36 14.26
CA THR A 14 -10.18 3.75 13.25
C THR A 14 -10.65 4.80 12.24
N PRO A 15 -10.55 4.53 10.93
CA PRO A 15 -11.04 5.43 9.88
C PRO A 15 -12.46 5.92 10.13
N MET A 16 -12.71 7.20 9.84
CA MET A 16 -13.98 7.86 10.17
C MET A 16 -15.17 7.21 9.45
N ASP A 17 -15.00 6.79 8.21
CA ASP A 17 -16.00 6.08 7.41
C ASP A 17 -16.39 4.73 8.04
N VAL A 18 -15.44 4.02 8.65
CA VAL A 18 -15.71 2.81 9.45
C VAL A 18 -16.47 3.16 10.73
N ARG A 19 -16.04 4.21 11.46
CA ARG A 19 -16.75 4.69 12.66
C ARG A 19 -18.16 5.21 12.37
N LEU A 20 -18.40 5.72 11.17
CA LEU A 20 -19.73 6.16 10.71
C LEU A 20 -20.56 5.02 10.09
N ASN A 21 -20.04 3.78 10.12
CA ASN A 21 -20.68 2.60 9.55
C ASN A 21 -21.00 2.75 8.04
N ILE A 22 -20.23 3.58 7.33
CA ILE A 22 -20.28 3.77 5.88
C ILE A 22 -19.51 2.63 5.20
N THR A 23 -18.32 2.31 5.73
CA THR A 23 -17.49 1.17 5.32
C THR A 23 -17.60 0.10 6.40
N LYS A 24 -17.94 -1.15 6.04
CA LYS A 24 -18.01 -2.21 7.04
C LYS A 24 -16.59 -2.64 7.41
N LEU A 25 -16.37 -3.03 8.66
CA LEU A 25 -15.06 -3.52 9.10
C LEU A 25 -14.63 -4.80 8.33
N ALA A 26 -15.59 -5.56 7.81
CA ALA A 26 -15.33 -6.67 6.89
C ALA A 26 -14.77 -6.21 5.52
N ASP A 27 -15.05 -4.97 5.10
CA ASP A 27 -14.59 -4.41 3.83
C ASP A 27 -13.13 -3.91 3.91
N VAL A 28 -12.62 -3.63 5.12
CA VAL A 28 -11.21 -3.24 5.39
C VAL A 28 -10.30 -4.43 5.70
N ALA A 29 -10.84 -5.66 5.72
CA ALA A 29 -10.10 -6.87 6.10
C ALA A 29 -9.32 -7.54 4.96
N PHE A 30 -9.17 -6.90 3.79
CA PHE A 30 -8.47 -7.50 2.66
C PHE A 30 -6.99 -7.06 2.63
N PRO A 31 -6.02 -7.99 2.80
CA PRO A 31 -4.62 -7.68 2.59
C PRO A 31 -4.39 -7.20 1.15
N LEU A 32 -3.94 -5.97 0.98
CA LEU A 32 -3.65 -5.36 -0.30
C LEU A 32 -2.15 -5.40 -0.59
N ARG A 33 -1.81 -5.81 -1.82
CA ARG A 33 -0.46 -5.76 -2.36
C ARG A 33 -0.25 -4.42 -3.08
N TRP A 34 0.63 -3.61 -2.52
CA TRP A 34 0.91 -2.25 -2.98
C TRP A 34 2.06 -2.23 -4.00
N GLY A 35 1.77 -1.59 -5.13
CA GLY A 35 2.77 -1.13 -6.08
C GLY A 35 3.11 0.35 -5.88
N ILE A 36 4.38 0.71 -6.03
CA ILE A 36 4.87 2.10 -5.90
C ILE A 36 5.40 2.58 -7.25
N ILE A 37 4.80 3.62 -7.82
CA ILE A 37 5.36 4.32 -8.99
C ILE A 37 6.15 5.53 -8.51
N GLY A 38 7.44 5.57 -8.87
CA GLY A 38 8.37 6.63 -8.49
C GLY A 38 9.30 6.19 -7.36
N ALA A 39 10.60 6.18 -7.61
CA ALA A 39 11.65 5.86 -6.63
C ALA A 39 12.20 7.15 -5.97
N GLY A 40 11.29 7.95 -5.40
CA GLY A 40 11.57 9.23 -4.76
C GLY A 40 11.63 9.16 -3.23
N SER A 41 11.99 10.27 -2.59
CA SER A 41 12.05 10.37 -1.12
C SER A 41 10.67 10.23 -0.46
N ILE A 42 9.61 10.78 -1.07
CA ILE A 42 8.25 10.63 -0.58
C ILE A 42 7.78 9.17 -0.70
N SER A 43 8.05 8.52 -1.83
CA SER A 43 7.75 7.09 -1.99
C SER A 43 8.47 6.23 -0.95
N ALA A 44 9.72 6.57 -0.59
CA ALA A 44 10.42 5.91 0.50
C ALA A 44 9.72 6.08 1.86
N GLN A 45 9.25 7.29 2.19
CA GLN A 45 8.47 7.52 3.41
C GLN A 45 7.18 6.72 3.39
N TRP A 46 6.49 6.68 2.25
CA TRP A 46 5.25 5.92 2.08
C TRP A 46 5.45 4.42 2.32
N VAL A 47 6.51 3.84 1.76
CA VAL A 47 6.86 2.43 2.01
C VAL A 47 7.10 2.16 3.49
N MET A 48 7.75 3.08 4.21
CA MET A 48 7.96 2.93 5.65
C MET A 48 6.63 3.02 6.42
N CYS A 49 5.74 3.95 6.07
CA CYS A 49 4.42 4.05 6.70
C CYS A 49 3.56 2.81 6.46
N LEU A 50 3.55 2.27 5.23
CA LEU A 50 2.76 1.09 4.88
C LEU A 50 3.17 -0.17 5.67
N ARG A 51 4.42 -0.25 6.16
CA ARG A 51 4.85 -1.38 7.01
C ARG A 51 4.17 -1.40 8.38
N GLU A 52 3.70 -0.25 8.84
CA GLU A 52 2.95 -0.12 10.10
C GLU A 52 1.44 -0.29 9.89
N CYS A 53 0.99 -0.44 8.64
CA CYS A 53 -0.40 -0.63 8.29
C CYS A 53 -0.74 -2.12 8.20
N GLU A 54 -1.59 -2.60 9.10
CA GLU A 54 -2.16 -3.94 8.98
C GLU A 54 -2.90 -4.10 7.65
N GLY A 55 -2.69 -5.23 6.97
CA GLY A 55 -3.27 -5.49 5.67
C GLY A 55 -2.59 -4.79 4.49
N ALA A 56 -1.45 -4.12 4.68
CA ALA A 56 -0.64 -3.60 3.57
C ALA A 56 0.65 -4.42 3.38
N THR A 57 0.98 -4.74 2.14
CA THR A 57 2.27 -5.34 1.80
C THR A 57 2.80 -4.71 0.51
N VAL A 58 4.00 -4.13 0.54
CA VAL A 58 4.61 -3.56 -0.67
C VAL A 58 5.29 -4.66 -1.46
N THR A 59 4.76 -4.97 -2.64
CA THR A 59 5.25 -6.07 -3.51
C THR A 59 6.04 -5.59 -4.70
N ALA A 60 5.76 -4.38 -5.19
CA ALA A 60 6.33 -3.86 -6.42
C ALA A 60 6.75 -2.40 -6.35
N VAL A 61 7.80 -2.05 -7.10
CA VAL A 61 8.18 -0.66 -7.40
C VAL A 61 8.51 -0.49 -8.87
N ALA A 62 8.09 0.62 -9.47
CA ALA A 62 8.47 0.99 -10.82
C ALA A 62 9.03 2.41 -10.90
N ALA A 63 10.04 2.60 -11.75
CA ALA A 63 10.61 3.91 -12.06
C ALA A 63 10.98 3.97 -13.54
N ARG A 64 11.03 5.18 -14.13
CA ARG A 64 11.55 5.40 -15.51
C ARG A 64 12.96 4.86 -15.72
N SER A 65 13.76 4.76 -14.65
CA SER A 65 15.07 4.13 -14.64
C SER A 65 14.96 2.78 -13.94
N ALA A 66 15.21 1.70 -14.67
CA ALA A 66 15.19 0.34 -14.12
C ALA A 66 16.20 0.17 -12.98
N ASP A 67 17.37 0.81 -13.07
CA ASP A 67 18.40 0.74 -12.02
C ASP A 67 17.91 1.39 -10.73
N ARG A 68 17.28 2.57 -10.82
CA ARG A 68 16.67 3.22 -9.65
C ARG A 68 15.56 2.37 -9.03
N ALA A 69 14.75 1.69 -9.84
CA ALA A 69 13.72 0.78 -9.33
C ALA A 69 14.34 -0.39 -8.57
N LYS A 70 15.39 -1.01 -9.12
CA LYS A 70 16.14 -2.11 -8.48
C LYS A 70 16.80 -1.69 -7.18
N GLU A 71 17.51 -0.56 -7.18
CA GLU A 71 18.15 -0.01 -5.98
C GLU A 71 17.13 0.27 -4.87
N PHE A 72 15.99 0.86 -5.24
CA PHE A 72 14.91 1.14 -4.30
C PHE A 72 14.31 -0.16 -3.75
N ALA A 73 14.04 -1.14 -4.63
CA ALA A 73 13.53 -2.44 -4.20
C ALA A 73 14.47 -3.15 -3.24
N ALA A 74 15.77 -3.18 -3.55
CA ALA A 74 16.79 -3.75 -2.68
C ALA A 74 16.85 -3.04 -1.32
N LYS A 75 16.81 -1.70 -1.32
CA LYS A 75 16.86 -0.89 -0.09
C LYS A 75 15.66 -1.14 0.85
N TYR A 76 14.48 -1.38 0.29
CA TYR A 76 13.25 -1.55 1.05
C TYR A 76 12.70 -2.99 1.02
N SER A 77 13.52 -3.97 0.61
CA SER A 77 13.16 -5.38 0.53
C SER A 77 11.85 -5.66 -0.23
N ILE A 78 11.65 -4.95 -1.33
CA ILE A 78 10.47 -5.11 -2.21
C ILE A 78 10.77 -6.22 -3.22
N THR A 79 9.81 -7.13 -3.40
CA THR A 79 10.00 -8.37 -4.17
C THR A 79 10.25 -8.12 -5.65
N SER A 80 9.50 -7.20 -6.25
CA SER A 80 9.50 -6.97 -7.70
C SER A 80 9.89 -5.52 -8.03
N SER A 81 10.71 -5.34 -9.06
CA SER A 81 11.10 -4.02 -9.57
C SER A 81 10.96 -3.95 -11.09
N TYR A 82 10.44 -2.84 -11.59
CA TYR A 82 10.11 -2.67 -13.00
C TYR A 82 10.71 -1.38 -13.57
N GLY A 83 11.23 -1.46 -14.79
CA GLY A 83 11.64 -0.29 -15.58
C GLY A 83 10.50 0.35 -16.37
N SER A 84 9.33 -0.29 -16.37
CA SER A 84 8.13 0.15 -17.07
C SER A 84 6.93 0.19 -16.13
N TYR A 85 6.17 1.29 -16.18
CA TYR A 85 4.93 1.41 -15.43
C TYR A 85 3.87 0.44 -15.94
N ALA A 86 3.82 0.20 -17.26
CA ALA A 86 2.86 -0.73 -17.85
C ALA A 86 3.11 -2.17 -17.40
N GLU A 87 4.37 -2.58 -17.29
CA GLU A 87 4.73 -3.92 -16.79
C GLU A 87 4.31 -4.12 -15.35
N MET A 88 4.52 -3.11 -14.48
CA MET A 88 4.09 -3.20 -13.09
C MET A 88 2.56 -3.21 -12.94
N VAL A 89 1.84 -2.38 -13.71
CA VAL A 89 0.37 -2.33 -13.67
C VAL A 89 -0.25 -3.63 -14.19
N ALA A 90 0.43 -4.34 -15.09
CA ALA A 90 0.01 -5.65 -15.56
C ALA A 90 0.39 -6.80 -14.59
N ALA A 91 1.12 -6.51 -13.52
CA ALA A 91 1.61 -7.55 -12.62
C ALA A 91 0.46 -8.14 -11.77
N PRO A 92 0.33 -9.48 -11.71
CA PRO A 92 -0.76 -10.14 -10.99
C PRO A 92 -0.64 -10.03 -9.47
N ASP A 93 0.50 -9.51 -8.98
CA ASP A 93 0.85 -9.30 -7.58
C ASP A 93 0.70 -7.85 -7.09
N VAL A 94 -0.03 -7.02 -7.83
CA VAL A 94 -0.34 -5.63 -7.48
C VAL A 94 -1.85 -5.42 -7.48
N ASP A 95 -2.40 -5.03 -6.32
CA ASP A 95 -3.84 -4.76 -6.16
C ASP A 95 -4.14 -3.25 -6.21
N ILE A 96 -3.19 -2.44 -5.75
CA ILE A 96 -3.31 -0.98 -5.65
C ILE A 96 -1.97 -0.31 -5.94
N VAL A 97 -2.01 0.88 -6.52
CA VAL A 97 -0.81 1.65 -6.88
C VAL A 97 -0.82 3.02 -6.22
N TYR A 98 0.29 3.36 -5.57
CA TYR A 98 0.61 4.74 -5.20
C TYR A 98 1.49 5.39 -6.29
N VAL A 99 1.09 6.57 -6.78
CA VAL A 99 1.81 7.31 -7.81
C VAL A 99 2.51 8.52 -7.19
N GLY A 100 3.80 8.38 -6.90
CA GLY A 100 4.67 9.41 -6.31
C GLY A 100 5.63 10.02 -7.30
N THR A 101 5.12 10.51 -8.44
CA THR A 101 5.93 11.12 -9.51
C THR A 101 5.68 12.62 -9.62
N ILE A 102 6.71 13.36 -10.01
CA ILE A 102 6.65 14.74 -10.49
C ILE A 102 7.08 14.84 -11.96
#